data_AF-A0A832D1Q4-F1
#
_entry.id   AF-A0A832D1Q4-F1
#
_cell.length_a   1.000
_cell.length_b   1.000
_cell.length_c   1.000
_cell.angle_alpha   90.00
_cell.angle_beta   90.00
_cell.angle_gamma   90.00
#
_symmetry.space_group_name_H-M   'P 1'
#
loop_
_entity.id
_entity.type
_entity.pdbx_description
1 polymer ?
#
loop_
_entity_poly.entity_id
_entity_poly.type
_entity_poly.pdbx_seq_one_letter_code
_entity_poly.pdbx_strand_id
1 'polypeptide(L)'
;MVVIVGAGYSGLICARNLIDFGYSVRLFDFRKTGGELAIFSKIPELKEHYESFVDEMKSVLGDLNVEKGCVISTDPLRILTPKGVEIVDDKAIIATGAVDRNPWVYGKRPAGIFSPETAIKLISEGYKIGNSFLIAGDGEVLELLATHLSKNHKVERVKSTEVYVHGNKRVEKVEVEGEEFKCDTLILFRGRKTFNPKNLLGDLVGNAVVCSYDYSLVRKNVREFIKKFTASSNLFSRV
;
A
#
# COMPACT_ATOMS: atom_id res chain seq x y z
N MET A 1 15.57 19.73 10.25
CA MET A 1 15.18 18.34 10.59
C MET A 1 14.30 17.84 9.45
N VAL A 2 13.97 16.54 9.39
CA VAL A 2 13.15 15.96 8.33
C VAL A 2 11.98 15.21 8.95
N VAL A 3 10.76 15.47 8.47
CA VAL A 3 9.56 14.75 8.90
C VAL A 3 9.14 13.79 7.81
N ILE A 4 9.03 12.50 8.14
CA ILE A 4 8.56 11.45 7.23
C ILE A 4 7.14 11.05 7.61
N VAL A 5 6.25 11.03 6.63
CA VAL A 5 4.83 10.70 6.79
C VAL A 5 4.53 9.31 6.25
N GLY A 6 4.23 8.37 7.14
CA GLY A 6 3.92 6.97 6.85
C GLY A 6 5.08 6.05 7.23
N ALA A 7 4.83 5.08 8.12
CA ALA A 7 5.78 4.08 8.58
C ALA A 7 5.51 2.70 7.96
N GLY A 8 5.15 2.67 6.67
CA GLY A 8 5.30 1.49 5.84
C GLY A 8 6.76 1.23 5.47
N TYR A 9 7.03 0.20 4.65
CA TYR A 9 8.37 -0.13 4.16
C TYR A 9 9.15 1.09 3.68
N SER A 10 8.56 1.91 2.80
CA SER A 10 9.24 3.07 2.22
C SER A 10 9.68 4.10 3.26
N GLY A 11 8.82 4.42 4.22
CA GLY A 11 9.13 5.40 5.26
C GLY A 11 10.17 4.90 6.26
N LEU A 12 10.09 3.63 6.65
CA LEU A 12 11.06 3.00 7.56
C LEU A 12 12.46 2.95 6.94
N ILE A 13 12.58 2.47 5.69
CA ILE A 13 13.86 2.39 4.98
C ILE A 13 14.41 3.81 4.70
N CYS A 14 13.54 4.76 4.32
CA CYS A 14 13.95 6.15 4.13
C CYS A 14 14.47 6.77 5.43
N ALA A 15 13.76 6.60 6.54
CA ALA A 15 14.15 7.10 7.85
C ALA A 15 15.51 6.56 8.27
N ARG A 16 15.70 5.23 8.19
CA ARG A 16 16.97 4.59 8.54
C ARG A 16 18.14 5.16 7.75
N ASN A 17 17.99 5.24 6.42
CA ASN A 17 19.07 5.75 5.56
C ASN A 17 19.39 7.21 5.88
N LEU A 18 18.39 8.08 6.04
CA LEU A 18 18.63 9.48 6.38
C LEU A 18 19.33 9.63 7.75
N ILE A 19 18.97 8.82 8.74
CA ILE A 19 19.66 8.79 10.03
C ILE A 19 21.12 8.34 9.86
N ASP A 20 21.38 7.30 9.06
CA ASP A 20 22.75 6.84 8.76
C ASP A 20 23.59 7.91 8.03
N PHE A 21 22.95 8.83 7.29
CA PHE A 21 23.58 10.00 6.69
C PHE A 21 23.67 11.23 7.64
N GLY A 22 23.29 11.09 8.91
CA GLY A 22 23.41 12.14 9.93
C GLY A 22 22.24 13.13 9.99
N TYR A 23 21.12 12.87 9.32
CA TYR A 23 19.94 13.72 9.40
C TYR A 23 19.14 13.44 10.67
N SER A 24 18.63 14.50 11.31
CA SER A 24 17.60 14.37 12.35
C SER A 24 16.25 14.11 11.70
N VAL A 25 15.65 12.95 12.00
CA VAL A 25 14.41 12.46 11.39
C VAL A 25 13.34 12.23 12.45
N ARG A 26 12.11 12.71 12.18
CA ARG A 26 10.89 12.30 12.89
C ARG A 26 10.01 11.52 11.93
N LEU A 27 9.56 10.32 12.35
CA LEU A 27 8.75 9.43 11.53
C LEU A 27 7.37 9.28 12.16
N PHE A 28 6.31 9.62 11.42
CA PHE A 28 4.94 9.54 11.89
C PHE A 28 4.11 8.51 11.14
N ASP A 29 3.24 7.79 11.86
CA ASP A 29 2.19 6.98 11.26
C ASP A 29 0.89 7.09 12.07
N PHE A 30 -0.25 7.15 11.37
CA PHE A 30 -1.56 7.27 12.01
C PHE A 30 -2.21 5.91 12.31
N ARG A 31 -1.73 4.84 11.67
CA ARG A 31 -2.22 3.46 11.77
C ARG A 31 -1.24 2.61 12.58
N LYS A 32 -0.73 1.55 11.96
CA LYS A 32 0.17 0.54 12.50
C LYS A 32 1.43 0.57 11.65
N THR A 33 2.56 0.42 12.31
CA THR A 33 3.84 0.31 11.64
C THR A 33 3.91 -0.92 10.72
N GLY A 34 4.63 -0.78 9.62
CA GLY A 34 4.88 -1.83 8.64
C GLY A 34 3.93 -1.81 7.43
N GLY A 35 2.89 -0.96 7.43
CA GLY A 35 2.01 -0.77 6.28
C GLY A 35 1.42 -2.07 5.74
N GLU A 36 1.37 -2.21 4.40
CA GLU A 36 0.80 -3.39 3.75
C GLU A 36 1.61 -4.67 3.98
N LEU A 37 2.94 -4.59 4.08
CA LEU A 37 3.77 -5.78 4.32
C LEU A 37 3.44 -6.46 5.65
N ALA A 38 3.04 -5.69 6.67
CA ALA A 38 2.56 -6.25 7.94
C ALA A 38 1.25 -7.05 7.75
N ILE A 39 0.41 -6.68 6.79
CA ILE A 39 -0.82 -7.41 6.43
C ILE A 39 -0.47 -8.64 5.58
N PHE A 40 0.36 -8.46 4.56
CA PHE A 40 0.75 -9.52 3.61
C PHE A 40 1.44 -10.68 4.29
N SER A 41 2.27 -10.38 5.30
CA SER A 41 2.99 -11.38 6.09
C SER A 41 2.10 -12.40 6.83
N LYS A 42 0.78 -12.19 6.87
CA LYS A 42 -0.20 -13.11 7.48
C LYS A 42 -0.78 -14.13 6.49
N ILE A 43 -0.58 -13.95 5.19
CA ILE A 43 -1.01 -14.89 4.15
C ILE A 43 0.24 -15.63 3.64
N PRO A 44 0.31 -16.97 3.70
CA PRO A 44 1.54 -17.72 3.44
C PRO A 44 2.23 -17.38 2.11
N GLU A 45 1.48 -17.35 1.00
CA GLU A 45 1.99 -17.11 -0.35
C GLU A 45 2.54 -15.69 -0.50
N LEU A 46 1.85 -14.70 0.07
CA LEU A 46 2.32 -13.32 0.08
C LEU A 46 3.52 -13.16 1.02
N LYS A 47 3.53 -13.85 2.17
CA LYS A 47 4.63 -13.83 3.13
C LYS A 47 5.92 -14.36 2.49
N GLU A 48 5.85 -15.51 1.84
CA GLU A 48 6.99 -16.13 1.15
C GLU A 48 7.52 -15.20 0.04
N HIS A 49 6.62 -14.70 -0.81
CA HIS A 49 7.01 -13.81 -1.90
C HIS A 49 7.66 -12.49 -1.41
N TYR A 50 7.15 -11.91 -0.32
CA TYR A 50 7.65 -10.64 0.23
C TYR A 50 8.66 -10.79 1.37
N GLU A 51 9.16 -12.00 1.66
CA GLU A 51 9.96 -12.31 2.86
C GLU A 51 11.14 -11.36 3.03
N SER A 52 11.96 -11.19 1.99
CA SER A 52 13.13 -10.32 2.04
C SER A 52 12.81 -8.86 2.40
N PHE A 53 11.67 -8.34 1.95
CA PHE A 53 11.23 -6.97 2.26
C PHE A 53 10.63 -6.87 3.66
N VAL A 54 9.92 -7.91 4.10
CA VAL A 54 9.36 -8.00 5.46
C VAL A 54 10.50 -8.06 6.48
N ASP A 55 11.56 -8.81 6.20
CA ASP A 55 12.70 -8.96 7.10
C ASP A 55 13.54 -7.68 7.15
N GLU A 56 13.80 -7.04 6.01
CA GLU A 56 14.46 -5.74 5.96
C GLU A 56 13.65 -4.66 6.71
N MET A 57 12.32 -4.69 6.59
CA MET A 57 11.45 -3.77 7.32
C MET A 57 11.50 -4.00 8.84
N LYS A 58 11.51 -5.26 9.28
CA LYS A 58 11.55 -5.62 10.70
C LYS A 58 12.91 -5.31 11.32
N SER A 59 14.00 -5.50 10.57
CA SER A 59 15.36 -5.24 11.08
C SER A 59 15.58 -3.76 11.40
N VAL A 60 15.01 -2.85 10.60
CA VAL A 60 15.11 -1.40 10.88
C VAL A 60 14.09 -0.91 11.91
N LEU A 61 12.97 -1.60 12.08
CA LEU A 61 11.88 -1.14 12.95
C LEU A 61 12.31 -1.07 14.42
N GLY A 62 13.16 -2.00 14.88
CA GLY A 62 13.65 -2.01 16.26
C GLY A 62 14.51 -0.79 16.63
N ASP A 63 15.12 -0.15 15.63
CA ASP A 63 16.04 0.98 15.81
C ASP A 63 15.36 2.35 15.64
N LEU A 64 14.09 2.37 15.23
CA LEU A 64 13.37 3.59 14.86
C LEU A 64 12.24 3.89 15.83
N ASN A 65 12.19 5.12 16.32
CA ASN A 65 11.04 5.62 17.05
C ASN A 65 9.96 6.10 16.06
N VAL A 66 8.86 5.36 15.96
CA VAL A 66 7.69 5.74 15.16
C VAL A 66 6.69 6.46 16.04
N GLU A 67 6.48 7.73 15.79
CA GLU A 67 5.54 8.56 16.51
C GLU A 67 4.11 8.34 15.98
N LYS A 68 3.16 8.12 16.89
CA LYS A 68 1.74 8.07 16.53
C LYS A 68 1.25 9.47 16.19
N GLY A 69 0.90 9.72 14.94
CA GLY A 69 0.41 11.02 14.50
C GLY A 69 -0.11 11.03 13.07
N CYS A 70 -0.96 12.00 12.78
CA CYS A 70 -1.49 12.24 11.43
C CYS A 70 -1.05 13.62 10.95
N VAL A 71 -0.26 13.66 9.87
CA VAL A 71 0.06 14.93 9.22
C VAL A 71 -1.18 15.42 8.46
N ILE A 72 -1.66 16.61 8.84
CA ILE A 72 -2.92 17.19 8.34
C ILE A 72 -2.70 18.31 7.31
N SER A 73 -1.55 18.97 7.35
CA SER A 73 -1.08 19.95 6.36
C SER A 73 0.44 19.94 6.35
N THR A 74 1.05 20.36 5.24
CA THR A 74 2.49 20.58 5.09
C THR A 74 2.83 22.05 4.87
N ASP A 75 1.82 22.92 4.79
CA ASP A 75 1.97 24.37 4.67
C ASP A 75 0.95 25.08 5.58
N PRO A 76 1.33 25.47 6.81
CA PRO A 76 2.52 24.99 7.54
C PRO A 76 2.40 23.50 7.90
N LEU A 77 3.53 22.85 8.23
CA LEU A 77 3.53 21.44 8.64
C LEU A 77 2.82 21.27 9.99
N ARG A 78 1.63 20.66 9.94
CA ARG A 78 0.75 20.43 11.08
C ARG A 78 0.56 18.94 11.31
N ILE A 79 0.80 18.50 12.53
CA ILE A 79 0.76 17.10 12.92
C ILE A 79 -0.23 16.95 14.07
N LEU A 80 -1.30 16.19 13.85
CA LEU A 80 -2.22 15.81 14.91
C LEU A 80 -1.64 14.60 15.67
N THR A 81 -1.21 14.82 16.90
CA THR A 81 -0.70 13.80 17.82
C THR A 81 -1.70 13.57 18.96
N PRO A 82 -1.54 12.50 19.78
CA PRO A 82 -2.35 12.32 20.97
C PRO A 82 -2.30 13.48 21.97
N LYS A 83 -1.28 14.35 21.89
CA LYS A 83 -1.09 15.51 22.77
C LYS A 83 -1.70 16.80 22.22
N GLY A 84 -2.18 16.80 20.97
CA GLY A 84 -2.73 17.98 20.31
C GLY A 84 -2.14 18.19 18.92
N VAL A 85 -2.19 19.43 18.43
CA VAL A 85 -1.62 19.80 17.13
C VAL A 85 -0.23 20.37 17.36
N GLU A 86 0.78 19.72 16.76
CA GLU A 86 2.14 20.24 16.65
C GLU A 86 2.30 20.99 15.33
N ILE A 87 2.92 22.16 15.39
CA ILE A 87 3.34 22.92 14.21
C ILE A 87 4.86 22.84 14.15
N VAL A 88 5.37 22.40 13.01
CA VAL A 88 6.80 22.16 12.80
C VAL A 88 7.26 22.95 11.58
N ASP A 89 8.46 23.49 11.61
CA ASP A 89 9.07 24.19 10.47
C ASP A 89 10.17 23.32 9.85
N ASP A 90 9.75 22.22 9.22
CA ASP A 90 10.65 21.23 8.64
C ASP A 90 10.15 20.72 7.30
N LYS A 91 11.09 20.16 6.52
CA LYS A 91 10.78 19.52 5.26
C LYS A 91 10.03 18.20 5.47
N ALA A 92 8.91 18.06 4.77
CA ALA A 92 8.11 16.83 4.77
C ALA A 92 8.51 15.91 3.60
N ILE A 93 8.72 14.62 3.91
CA ILE A 93 8.82 13.52 2.96
C ILE A 93 7.56 12.66 3.09
N ILE A 94 6.88 12.43 1.97
CA ILE A 94 5.58 11.76 1.94
C ILE A 94 5.78 10.31 1.52
N ALA A 95 5.70 9.41 2.49
CA ALA A 95 5.83 7.96 2.35
C ALA A 95 4.51 7.24 2.65
N THR A 96 3.38 7.87 2.32
CA THR A 96 2.02 7.43 2.67
C THR A 96 1.53 6.20 1.89
N GLY A 97 2.30 5.75 0.90
CA GLY A 97 2.02 4.57 0.11
C GLY A 97 0.99 4.79 -0.99
N ALA A 98 0.39 3.71 -1.45
CA ALA A 98 -0.62 3.69 -2.49
C ALA A 98 -1.85 2.91 -2.02
N VAL A 99 -2.98 3.15 -2.67
CA VAL A 99 -4.21 2.38 -2.49
C VAL A 99 -4.68 1.87 -3.83
N ASP A 100 -5.43 0.78 -3.81
CA ASP A 100 -6.12 0.32 -5.01
C ASP A 100 -7.08 1.37 -5.55
N ARG A 101 -7.22 1.42 -6.87
CA ARG A 101 -8.32 2.16 -7.48
C ARG A 101 -9.63 1.47 -7.13
N ASN A 102 -10.70 2.26 -7.02
CA ASN A 102 -12.03 1.75 -6.72
C ASN A 102 -12.38 0.63 -7.72
N PRO A 103 -12.81 -0.56 -7.27
CA PRO A 103 -13.26 -1.65 -8.13
C PRO A 103 -14.64 -1.29 -8.71
N TRP A 104 -14.63 -0.31 -9.61
CA TRP A 104 -15.82 0.09 -10.34
C TRP A 104 -16.13 -0.96 -11.40
N VAL A 105 -17.41 -1.30 -11.51
CA VAL A 105 -17.96 -2.35 -12.37
C VAL A 105 -19.15 -1.79 -13.14
N TYR A 106 -19.49 -2.41 -14.28
CA TYR A 106 -20.77 -2.20 -14.93
C TYR A 106 -21.87 -3.08 -14.29
N GLY A 107 -23.13 -2.74 -14.53
CA GLY A 107 -24.27 -3.49 -14.01
C GLY A 107 -24.60 -3.16 -12.55
N LYS A 108 -24.85 -4.19 -11.73
CA LYS A 108 -25.23 -4.03 -10.33
C LYS A 108 -24.00 -3.98 -9.41
N ARG A 109 -24.15 -3.40 -8.21
CA ARG A 109 -23.12 -3.39 -7.16
C ARG A 109 -23.58 -4.12 -5.89
N PRO A 110 -23.87 -5.44 -5.96
CA PRO A 110 -24.20 -6.22 -4.78
C PRO A 110 -22.95 -6.43 -3.89
N ALA A 111 -23.11 -7.05 -2.73
CA ALA A 111 -21.97 -7.45 -1.89
C ALA A 111 -21.08 -8.48 -2.61
N GLY A 112 -19.80 -8.58 -2.24
CA GLY A 112 -18.86 -9.54 -2.81
C GLY A 112 -17.94 -8.97 -3.90
N ILE A 113 -17.87 -7.65 -4.06
CA ILE A 113 -16.91 -6.99 -4.96
C ILE A 113 -15.81 -6.35 -4.11
N PHE A 114 -14.55 -6.73 -4.35
CA PHE A 114 -13.40 -6.28 -3.57
C PHE A 114 -12.27 -5.80 -4.48
N SER A 115 -11.47 -4.85 -3.98
CA SER A 115 -10.11 -4.65 -4.50
C SER A 115 -9.16 -5.71 -3.90
N PRO A 116 -8.01 -5.99 -4.51
CA PRO A 116 -6.98 -6.86 -3.92
C PRO A 116 -6.58 -6.46 -2.50
N GLU A 117 -6.28 -5.18 -2.25
CA GLU A 117 -5.95 -4.62 -0.93
C GLU A 117 -7.02 -4.97 0.11
N THR A 118 -8.31 -4.80 -0.26
CA THR A 118 -9.43 -5.07 0.63
C THR A 118 -9.59 -6.57 0.88
N ALA A 119 -9.50 -7.39 -0.17
CA ALA A 119 -9.62 -8.84 -0.06
C ALA A 119 -8.50 -9.41 0.82
N ILE A 120 -7.25 -9.04 0.55
CA ILE A 120 -6.08 -9.45 1.33
C ILE A 120 -6.22 -9.04 2.78
N LYS A 121 -6.62 -7.79 3.05
CA LYS A 121 -6.82 -7.32 4.43
C LYS A 121 -7.85 -8.18 5.17
N LEU A 122 -9.04 -8.40 4.58
CA LEU A 122 -10.10 -9.18 5.22
C LEU A 122 -9.67 -10.64 5.45
N ILE A 123 -9.03 -11.27 4.47
CA ILE A 123 -8.51 -12.64 4.60
C ILE A 123 -7.45 -12.71 5.71
N SER A 124 -6.55 -11.73 5.77
CA SER A 124 -5.49 -11.65 6.80
C SER A 124 -6.04 -11.45 8.22
N GLU A 125 -7.28 -10.97 8.34
CA GLU A 125 -8.01 -10.79 9.60
C GLU A 125 -8.89 -12.01 9.93
N GLY A 126 -8.86 -13.06 9.10
CA GLY A 126 -9.61 -14.30 9.28
C GLY A 126 -11.05 -14.27 8.75
N TYR A 127 -11.44 -13.21 8.02
CA TYR A 127 -12.78 -13.15 7.45
C TYR A 127 -12.91 -14.01 6.19
N LYS A 128 -13.98 -14.79 6.14
CA LYS A 128 -14.41 -15.48 4.93
C LYS A 128 -15.13 -14.49 4.02
N ILE A 129 -14.49 -14.09 2.92
CA ILE A 129 -15.04 -13.10 1.99
C ILE A 129 -15.88 -13.71 0.87
N GLY A 130 -15.88 -15.04 0.68
CA GLY A 130 -16.51 -15.75 -0.44
C GLY A 130 -16.29 -17.26 -0.44
N ASN A 131 -16.82 -17.97 -1.44
CA ASN A 131 -16.55 -19.38 -1.72
C ASN A 131 -16.11 -19.65 -3.16
N SER A 132 -16.55 -18.83 -4.11
CA SER A 132 -16.20 -18.96 -5.52
C SER A 132 -15.81 -17.59 -6.05
N PHE A 133 -14.61 -17.52 -6.61
CA PHE A 133 -13.93 -16.28 -6.90
C PHE A 133 -13.71 -16.14 -8.40
N LEU A 134 -14.06 -14.97 -8.93
CA LEU A 134 -13.44 -14.46 -10.15
C LEU A 134 -12.41 -13.40 -9.76
N ILE A 135 -11.17 -13.57 -10.20
CA ILE A 135 -10.11 -12.58 -10.04
C ILE A 135 -9.86 -11.93 -11.41
N ALA A 136 -10.12 -10.63 -11.49
CA ALA A 136 -10.07 -9.86 -12.72
C ALA A 136 -8.99 -8.77 -12.64
N GLY A 137 -8.20 -8.65 -13.70
CA GLY A 137 -7.07 -7.72 -13.83
C GLY A 137 -5.72 -8.44 -13.93
N ASP A 138 -4.65 -7.65 -13.97
CA ASP A 138 -3.29 -8.16 -14.16
C ASP A 138 -2.35 -7.70 -13.05
N GLY A 139 -1.43 -8.58 -12.64
CA GLY A 139 -0.45 -8.31 -11.60
C GLY A 139 -0.14 -9.54 -10.74
N GLU A 140 1.13 -9.66 -10.35
CA GLU A 140 1.65 -10.80 -9.59
C GLU A 140 0.94 -11.01 -8.24
N VAL A 141 0.53 -9.94 -7.58
CA VAL A 141 -0.25 -10.03 -6.33
C VAL A 141 -1.54 -10.85 -6.50
N LEU A 142 -2.13 -10.81 -7.70
CA LEU A 142 -3.33 -11.58 -8.03
C LEU A 142 -3.00 -13.07 -8.18
N GLU A 143 -1.82 -13.41 -8.73
CA GLU A 143 -1.32 -14.80 -8.81
C GLU A 143 -1.12 -15.40 -7.42
N LEU A 144 -0.51 -14.64 -6.53
CA LEU A 144 -0.31 -15.06 -5.14
C LEU A 144 -1.64 -15.25 -4.42
N LEU A 145 -2.58 -14.32 -4.60
CA LEU A 145 -3.91 -14.40 -4.01
C LEU A 145 -4.74 -15.55 -4.59
N ALA A 146 -4.65 -15.79 -5.90
CA ALA A 146 -5.31 -16.91 -6.57
C ALA A 146 -4.78 -18.25 -6.06
N THR A 147 -3.45 -18.37 -5.92
CA THR A 147 -2.79 -19.57 -5.36
C THR A 147 -3.28 -19.84 -3.94
N HIS A 148 -3.34 -18.80 -3.09
CA HIS A 148 -3.86 -18.93 -1.74
C HIS A 148 -5.31 -19.41 -1.69
N LEU A 149 -6.19 -18.76 -2.46
CA LEU A 149 -7.63 -19.06 -2.47
C LEU A 149 -7.93 -20.44 -3.07
N SER A 150 -7.20 -20.87 -4.10
CA SER A 150 -7.42 -22.14 -4.80
C SER A 150 -7.21 -23.37 -3.91
N LYS A 151 -6.56 -23.22 -2.75
CA LYS A 151 -6.41 -24.30 -1.77
C LYS A 151 -7.76 -24.80 -1.23
N ASN A 152 -8.75 -23.92 -1.11
CA ASN A 152 -10.04 -24.23 -0.47
C ASN A 152 -11.26 -23.72 -1.25
N HIS A 153 -11.06 -23.05 -2.39
CA HIS A 153 -12.11 -22.36 -3.11
C HIS A 153 -11.99 -22.56 -4.62
N LYS A 154 -13.12 -22.45 -5.33
CA LYS A 154 -13.12 -22.35 -6.79
C LYS A 154 -12.61 -20.96 -7.17
N VAL A 155 -11.56 -20.88 -7.98
CA VAL A 155 -10.97 -19.61 -8.43
C VAL A 155 -10.85 -19.64 -9.94
N GLU A 156 -11.39 -18.62 -10.59
CA GLU A 156 -11.25 -18.35 -12.01
C GLU A 156 -10.55 -17.01 -12.21
N ARG A 157 -9.88 -16.85 -13.34
CA ARG A 157 -9.02 -15.71 -13.61
C ARG A 157 -9.17 -15.17 -15.01
N VAL A 158 -9.21 -13.84 -15.09
CA VAL A 158 -9.23 -13.10 -16.34
C VAL A 158 -8.33 -11.87 -16.22
N LYS A 159 -7.67 -11.47 -17.32
CA LYS A 159 -6.81 -10.28 -17.33
C LYS A 159 -7.58 -8.98 -17.51
N SER A 160 -8.80 -9.05 -18.03
CA SER A 160 -9.64 -7.89 -18.29
C SER A 160 -10.08 -7.20 -17.00
N THR A 161 -10.25 -5.88 -17.07
CA THR A 161 -10.82 -5.08 -15.97
C THR A 161 -12.22 -4.55 -16.28
N GLU A 162 -12.69 -4.78 -17.50
CA GLU A 162 -14.02 -4.38 -17.96
C GLU A 162 -14.97 -5.55 -17.70
N VAL A 163 -15.72 -5.44 -16.59
CA VAL A 163 -16.56 -6.53 -16.07
C VAL A 163 -17.98 -6.04 -15.81
N TYR A 164 -18.96 -6.87 -16.18
CA TYR A 164 -20.37 -6.61 -15.94
C TYR A 164 -20.89 -7.54 -14.84
N VAL A 165 -21.35 -6.97 -13.73
CA VAL A 165 -21.74 -7.75 -12.54
C VAL A 165 -23.25 -7.95 -12.48
N HIS A 166 -23.65 -9.20 -12.28
CA HIS A 166 -25.02 -9.60 -11.99
C HIS A 166 -25.14 -10.14 -10.57
N GLY A 167 -26.32 -9.94 -9.99
CA GLY A 167 -26.69 -10.45 -8.67
C GLY A 167 -27.60 -9.49 -7.93
N ASN A 168 -28.33 -9.97 -6.92
CA ASN A 168 -29.24 -9.12 -6.15
C ASN A 168 -28.61 -8.64 -4.85
N LYS A 169 -28.39 -9.57 -3.90
CA LYS A 169 -27.79 -9.26 -2.59
C LYS A 169 -26.27 -9.44 -2.60
N ARG A 170 -25.80 -10.40 -3.39
CA ARG A 170 -24.40 -10.75 -3.57
C ARG A 170 -24.11 -10.93 -5.07
N VAL A 171 -22.85 -10.87 -5.47
CA VAL A 171 -22.42 -11.33 -6.81
C VAL A 171 -22.95 -12.76 -7.02
N GLU A 172 -23.55 -13.00 -8.18
CA GLU A 172 -24.03 -14.33 -8.60
C GLU A 172 -23.37 -14.76 -9.91
N LYS A 173 -23.00 -13.78 -10.75
CA LYS A 173 -22.34 -13.97 -12.04
C LYS A 173 -21.60 -12.69 -12.43
N VAL A 174 -20.48 -12.85 -13.13
CA VAL A 174 -19.75 -11.76 -13.78
C VAL A 174 -19.56 -12.11 -15.25
N GLU A 175 -19.85 -11.16 -16.13
CA GLU A 175 -19.57 -11.27 -17.56
C GLU A 175 -18.31 -10.48 -17.91
N VAL A 176 -17.42 -11.11 -18.69
CA VAL A 176 -16.16 -10.53 -19.14
C VAL A 176 -15.98 -10.90 -20.60
N GLU A 177 -15.91 -9.90 -21.48
CA GLU A 177 -15.67 -10.10 -22.92
C GLU A 177 -16.66 -11.09 -23.59
N GLY A 178 -17.92 -11.11 -23.11
CA GLY A 178 -18.98 -12.00 -23.59
C GLY A 178 -18.98 -13.41 -22.98
N GLU A 179 -18.02 -13.72 -22.10
CA GLU A 179 -17.98 -14.97 -21.36
C GLU A 179 -18.58 -14.81 -19.95
N GLU A 180 -19.34 -15.82 -19.51
CA GLU A 180 -20.03 -15.82 -18.22
C GLU A 180 -19.31 -16.64 -17.15
N PHE A 181 -18.97 -16.00 -16.04
CA PHE A 181 -18.33 -16.62 -14.88
C PHE A 181 -19.30 -16.66 -13.70
N LYS A 182 -19.67 -17.87 -13.25
CA LYS A 182 -20.50 -18.04 -12.05
C LYS A 182 -19.63 -18.00 -10.79
N CYS A 183 -19.74 -16.93 -10.02
CA CYS A 183 -18.99 -16.72 -8.78
C CYS A 183 -19.83 -15.96 -7.74
N ASP A 184 -19.47 -16.10 -6.47
CA ASP A 184 -20.07 -15.33 -5.37
C ASP A 184 -19.21 -14.13 -4.95
N THR A 185 -18.01 -14.01 -5.52
CA THR A 185 -17.03 -13.00 -5.16
C THR A 185 -16.19 -12.59 -6.37
N LEU A 186 -16.08 -11.28 -6.59
CA LEU A 186 -15.23 -10.66 -7.58
C LEU A 186 -14.10 -9.90 -6.87
N ILE A 187 -12.86 -10.23 -7.20
CA ILE A 187 -11.68 -9.43 -6.83
C ILE A 187 -11.23 -8.72 -8.11
N LEU A 188 -11.37 -7.40 -8.15
CA LEU A 188 -11.11 -6.59 -9.33
C LEU A 188 -9.96 -5.62 -9.08
N PHE A 189 -8.89 -5.75 -9.86
CA PHE A 189 -7.73 -4.87 -9.80
C PHE A 189 -7.68 -3.94 -11.01
N ARG A 190 -7.76 -2.63 -10.76
CA ARG A 190 -7.68 -1.60 -11.81
C ARG A 190 -6.42 -0.73 -11.69
N GLY A 191 -5.36 -1.31 -11.12
CA GLY A 191 -4.16 -0.59 -10.73
C GLY A 191 -4.32 0.19 -9.42
N ARG A 192 -3.25 0.89 -9.05
CA ARG A 192 -3.17 1.66 -7.80
C ARG A 192 -3.06 3.16 -8.07
N LYS A 193 -3.16 3.95 -7.01
CA LYS A 193 -2.89 5.39 -7.01
C LYS A 193 -2.25 5.81 -5.70
N THR A 194 -1.53 6.92 -5.71
CA THR A 194 -0.94 7.51 -4.51
C THR A 194 -2.00 7.72 -3.43
N PHE A 195 -1.69 7.29 -2.21
CA PHE A 195 -2.53 7.56 -1.05
C PHE A 195 -2.14 8.91 -0.44
N ASN A 196 -2.72 10.01 -0.94
CA ASN A 196 -2.51 11.34 -0.36
C ASN A 196 -3.84 12.07 -0.17
N PRO A 197 -4.72 11.59 0.75
CA PRO A 197 -6.07 12.13 0.91
C PRO A 197 -6.10 13.58 1.43
N LYS A 198 -4.97 14.09 1.93
CA LYS A 198 -4.83 15.46 2.44
C LYS A 198 -4.09 16.39 1.49
N ASN A 199 -3.76 15.92 0.28
CA ASN A 199 -2.97 16.68 -0.71
C ASN A 199 -1.71 17.29 -0.09
N LEU A 200 -1.04 16.52 0.79
CA LEU A 200 0.20 16.93 1.44
C LEU A 200 1.24 17.25 0.36
N LEU A 201 1.88 18.41 0.50
CA LEU A 201 2.97 18.87 -0.35
C LEU A 201 4.30 18.38 0.24
N GLY A 202 5.21 17.92 -0.60
CA GLY A 202 6.50 17.43 -0.18
C GLY A 202 7.08 16.45 -1.17
N ASP A 203 8.28 15.95 -0.87
CA ASP A 203 8.90 14.95 -1.72
C ASP A 203 8.23 13.59 -1.51
N LEU A 204 7.58 13.08 -2.55
CA LEU A 204 7.00 11.73 -2.53
C LEU A 204 8.11 10.68 -2.61
N VAL A 205 7.99 9.59 -1.86
CA VAL A 205 8.95 8.48 -1.89
C VAL A 205 8.28 7.11 -1.86
N GLY A 206 8.95 6.14 -2.50
CA GLY A 206 8.59 4.74 -2.48
C GLY A 206 7.22 4.49 -3.09
N ASN A 207 6.34 3.80 -2.37
CA ASN A 207 5.07 3.38 -2.97
C ASN A 207 4.10 4.55 -3.20
N ALA A 208 4.32 5.71 -2.57
CA ALA A 208 3.60 6.93 -2.91
C ALA A 208 3.91 7.44 -4.34
N VAL A 209 5.06 7.05 -4.90
CA VAL A 209 5.47 7.36 -6.28
C VAL A 209 5.14 6.20 -7.21
N VAL A 210 5.60 4.99 -6.86
CA VAL A 210 5.58 3.83 -7.76
C VAL A 210 4.18 3.27 -7.96
N CYS A 211 3.30 3.35 -6.95
CA CYS A 211 1.95 2.81 -7.00
C CYS A 211 1.88 1.34 -7.47
N SER A 212 2.73 0.47 -6.89
CA SER A 212 2.84 -0.93 -7.29
C SER A 212 2.83 -1.88 -6.10
N TYR A 213 2.54 -3.15 -6.35
CA TYR A 213 2.77 -4.25 -5.41
C TYR A 213 4.17 -4.87 -5.55
N ASP A 214 4.94 -4.46 -6.55
CA ASP A 214 6.34 -4.87 -6.71
C ASP A 214 7.24 -4.05 -5.78
N TYR A 215 7.62 -4.66 -4.65
CA TYR A 215 8.47 -4.01 -3.66
C TYR A 215 9.93 -3.85 -4.11
N SER A 216 10.36 -4.51 -5.18
CA SER A 216 11.67 -4.26 -5.79
C SER A 216 11.73 -2.86 -6.41
N LEU A 217 10.65 -2.44 -7.10
CA LEU A 217 10.50 -1.09 -7.64
C LEU A 217 10.37 -0.06 -6.53
N VAL A 218 9.62 -0.38 -5.46
CA VAL A 218 9.51 0.49 -4.28
C VAL A 218 10.87 0.71 -3.64
N ARG A 219 11.65 -0.35 -3.39
CA ARG A 219 13.00 -0.28 -2.83
C ARG A 219 13.95 0.51 -3.72
N LYS A 220 13.90 0.29 -5.04
CA LYS A 220 14.69 1.05 -6.01
C LYS A 220 14.38 2.54 -5.94
N ASN A 221 13.09 2.90 -5.92
CA ASN A 221 12.68 4.31 -5.81
C ASN A 221 13.16 4.96 -4.51
N VAL A 222 13.07 4.28 -3.36
CA VAL A 222 13.61 4.79 -2.08
C VAL A 222 15.11 5.05 -2.19
N ARG A 223 15.88 4.12 -2.76
CA ARG A 223 17.34 4.28 -2.93
C ARG A 223 17.69 5.46 -3.84
N GLU A 224 16.98 5.62 -4.95
CA GLU A 224 17.18 6.74 -5.88
C GLU A 224 16.82 8.07 -5.23
N PHE A 225 15.73 8.10 -4.46
CA PHE A 225 15.34 9.27 -3.70
C PHE A 225 16.43 9.69 -2.70
N ILE A 226 16.93 8.75 -1.88
CA ILE A 226 17.99 9.03 -0.90
C ILE A 226 19.23 9.60 -1.59
N LYS A 227 19.68 9.01 -2.71
CA LYS A 227 20.84 9.52 -3.47
C LYS A 227 20.65 10.96 -3.93
N LYS A 228 19.47 11.31 -4.44
CA LYS A 228 19.14 12.67 -4.89
C LYS A 228 19.04 13.65 -3.72
N PHE A 229 18.40 13.21 -2.63
CA PHE A 229 18.19 14.02 -1.44
C PHE A 229 19.53 14.42 -0.80
N THR A 230 20.44 13.46 -0.61
CA THR A 230 21.74 13.72 0.02
C THR A 230 22.71 14.49 -0.89
N ALA A 231 22.68 14.25 -2.20
CA ALA A 231 23.47 15.02 -3.17
C ALA A 231 23.06 16.51 -3.19
N SER A 232 21.76 16.79 -3.11
CA SER A 232 21.23 18.16 -3.12
C SER A 232 21.60 18.91 -1.84
N SER A 233 21.56 18.26 -0.67
CA SER A 233 21.94 18.87 0.61
C SER A 233 23.43 19.21 0.70
N ASN A 234 24.31 18.42 0.07
CA ASN A 234 25.75 18.67 0.03
C ASN A 234 26.15 19.87 -0.85
N LEU A 235 25.26 20.33 -1.74
CA LEU A 235 25.47 21.58 -2.48
C LEU A 235 25.23 22.83 -1.61
N PHE A 236 24.34 22.75 -0.61
CA PHE A 236 24.00 23.90 0.24
C PHE A 236 24.90 24.05 1.47
N SER A 237 25.68 23.02 1.83
CA SER A 237 26.68 23.10 2.91
C SER A 237 28.06 23.61 2.46
N ARG A 238 28.19 24.07 1.21
CA ARG A 238 29.44 24.60 0.61
C ARG A 238 29.41 26.11 0.31
N VAL A 239 28.51 26.87 0.94
CA VAL A 239 28.50 28.34 0.87
C VAL A 239 28.82 28.92 2.24
#